data_AF-A0A855XCI1-F1
#
_entry.id   AF-A0A855XCI1-F1
#
_cell.length_a   1.000
_cell.length_b   1.000
_cell.length_c   1.000
_cell.angle_alpha   90.00
_cell.angle_beta   90.00
_cell.angle_gamma   90.00
#
_symmetry.space_group_name_H-M   'P 1'
#
loop_
_entity.id
_entity.type
_entity.pdbx_description
1 polymer ?
#
loop_
_entity_poly.entity_id
_entity_poly.type
_entity_poly.pdbx_seq_one_letter_code
_entity_poly.pdbx_strand_id
1 'polypeptide(L)'
;IACVKKSEIGKYADIAIEAVVGPEVITGSTRMKAGTAQKMILNMISTGVMIKQGKVYENVMVDVMPTNSKLVDRACRIIEVAT
;
A
#
# COMPACT_ATOMS: atom_id res chain seq x y z
N ILE A 1 4.62 -12.35 -1.96
CA ILE A 1 5.60 -11.34 -1.46
C ILE A 1 6.48 -12.04 -0.43
N ALA A 2 7.79 -12.10 -0.66
CA ALA A 2 8.78 -12.70 0.25
C ALA A 2 9.86 -11.68 0.61
N CYS A 3 10.61 -11.92 1.68
CA CYS A 3 11.77 -11.10 2.07
C CYS A 3 13.10 -11.85 1.95
N VAL A 4 13.10 -12.93 1.15
CA VAL A 4 14.26 -13.78 0.84
C VAL A 4 14.34 -13.98 -0.66
N LYS A 5 15.56 -14.19 -1.17
CA LYS A 5 15.78 -14.49 -2.60
C LYS A 5 15.33 -15.90 -2.94
N LYS A 6 14.79 -16.11 -4.14
CA LYS A 6 14.40 -17.43 -4.68
C LYS A 6 13.50 -18.21 -3.71
N SER A 7 12.54 -17.51 -3.13
CA SER A 7 11.59 -18.06 -2.17
C SER A 7 10.79 -19.21 -2.79
N GLU A 8 10.49 -20.25 -2.01
CA GLU A 8 9.65 -21.36 -2.49
C GLU A 8 8.27 -20.87 -2.94
N ILE A 9 7.67 -19.93 -2.21
CA ILE A 9 6.38 -19.32 -2.60
C ILE A 9 6.47 -18.55 -3.92
N GLY A 10 7.65 -18.01 -4.27
CA GLY A 10 7.89 -17.30 -5.51
C GLY A 10 7.86 -18.22 -6.73
N LYS A 11 8.18 -19.51 -6.57
CA LYS A 11 8.12 -20.50 -7.67
C LYS A 11 6.70 -20.82 -8.11
N TYR A 12 5.72 -20.62 -7.22
CA TYR A 12 4.30 -20.88 -7.50
C TYR A 12 3.53 -19.62 -7.93
N ALA A 13 4.18 -18.45 -7.97
CA ALA A 13 3.54 -17.18 -8.30
C ALA A 13 3.96 -16.71 -9.69
N ASP A 14 3.00 -16.22 -10.49
CA ASP A 14 3.30 -15.62 -11.80
C ASP A 14 4.21 -14.39 -11.67
N ILE A 15 4.01 -13.61 -10.61
CA ILE A 15 4.83 -12.44 -10.27
C ILE A 15 5.34 -12.59 -8.84
N ALA A 16 6.60 -12.99 -8.71
CA ALA A 16 7.30 -13.08 -7.44
C ALA A 16 7.88 -11.71 -7.02
N ILE A 17 7.33 -11.11 -5.95
CA ILE A 17 7.90 -9.90 -5.32
C ILE A 17 8.79 -10.32 -4.15
N GLU A 18 10.10 -10.14 -4.30
CA GLU A 18 11.12 -10.53 -3.31
C GLU A 18 11.88 -9.32 -2.75
N ALA A 19 11.39 -8.78 -1.63
CA ALA A 19 11.95 -7.60 -0.96
C ALA A 19 13.05 -7.99 0.03
N VAL A 20 14.27 -8.15 -0.44
CA VAL A 20 15.41 -8.56 0.39
C VAL A 20 15.87 -7.40 1.28
N VAL A 21 15.44 -7.40 2.55
CA VAL A 21 15.74 -6.34 3.54
C VAL A 21 16.99 -6.60 4.39
N GLY A 22 17.63 -7.76 4.21
CA GLY A 22 18.78 -8.21 5.00
C GLY A 22 18.42 -8.65 6.44
N PRO A 23 19.41 -9.03 7.26
CA PRO A 23 19.18 -9.52 8.63
C PRO A 23 18.49 -8.49 9.52
N GLU A 24 17.54 -8.94 10.33
CA GLU A 24 16.84 -8.07 11.28
C GLU A 24 17.73 -7.69 12.47
N VAL A 25 17.48 -6.53 13.08
CA VAL A 25 18.23 -6.08 14.27
C VAL A 25 18.04 -7.06 15.43
N ILE A 26 16.82 -7.57 15.59
CA ILE A 26 16.54 -8.72 16.46
C ILE A 26 16.44 -9.94 15.55
N THR A 27 17.37 -10.88 15.71
CA THR A 27 17.43 -12.10 14.87
C THR A 27 16.07 -12.79 14.79
N GLY A 28 15.55 -12.94 13.56
CA GLY A 28 14.28 -13.60 13.29
C GLY A 28 13.01 -12.75 13.50
N SER A 29 13.12 -11.52 14.03
CA SER A 29 11.97 -10.63 14.27
C SER A 29 11.49 -9.94 12.98
N THR A 30 10.88 -10.71 12.08
CA THR A 30 10.43 -10.26 10.76
C THR A 30 9.32 -9.20 10.79
N ARG A 31 8.66 -8.98 11.94
CA ARG A 31 7.72 -7.86 12.11
C ARG A 31 8.37 -6.48 11.91
N MET A 32 9.70 -6.40 11.89
CA MET A 32 10.48 -5.17 11.74
C MET A 32 10.64 -4.77 10.26
N LYS A 33 11.81 -4.96 9.65
CA LYS A 33 12.06 -4.49 8.27
C LYS A 33 11.20 -5.23 7.26
N ALA A 34 11.07 -6.56 7.39
CA ALA A 34 10.26 -7.36 6.48
C ALA A 34 8.78 -6.95 6.53
N GLY A 35 8.20 -6.78 7.73
CA GLY A 35 6.83 -6.29 7.91
C GLY A 35 6.62 -4.88 7.34
N THR A 36 7.59 -3.99 7.54
CA THR A 36 7.55 -2.63 6.97
C THR A 36 7.58 -2.66 5.45
N ALA A 37 8.45 -3.48 4.85
CA ALA A 37 8.52 -3.66 3.41
C ALA A 37 7.21 -4.21 2.83
N GLN A 38 6.63 -5.22 3.47
CA GLN A 38 5.34 -5.80 3.06
C GLN A 38 4.21 -4.76 3.11
N LYS A 39 4.12 -3.95 4.17
CA LYS A 39 3.14 -2.85 4.25
C LYS A 39 3.30 -1.87 3.10
N MET A 40 4.52 -1.45 2.80
CA MET A 40 4.77 -0.52 1.69
C MET A 40 4.34 -1.11 0.35
N ILE A 41 4.68 -2.38 0.09
CA ILE A 41 4.32 -3.07 -1.15
C ILE A 41 2.79 -3.20 -1.29
N LEU A 42 2.10 -3.64 -0.24
CA LEU A 42 0.64 -3.76 -0.26
C LEU A 42 -0.05 -2.40 -0.44
N ASN A 43 0.49 -1.35 0.19
CA ASN A 43 0.02 0.01 -0.01
C ASN A 43 0.23 0.47 -1.47
N MET A 44 1.37 0.16 -2.09
CA MET A 44 1.64 0.50 -3.48
C MET A 44 0.67 -0.23 -4.43
N ILE A 45 0.45 -1.52 -4.23
CA ILE A 45 -0.45 -2.32 -5.07
C ILE A 45 -1.88 -1.79 -4.96
N SER A 46 -2.42 -1.69 -3.75
CA SER A 46 -3.81 -1.24 -3.54
C SER A 46 -4.02 0.19 -4.02
N THR A 47 -3.13 1.13 -3.67
CA THR A 47 -3.22 2.53 -4.11
C THR A 47 -3.11 2.64 -5.63
N GLY A 48 -2.15 1.93 -6.25
CA GLY A 48 -1.98 1.94 -7.70
C GLY A 48 -3.20 1.39 -8.45
N VAL A 49 -3.81 0.31 -7.93
CA VAL A 49 -5.06 -0.23 -8.48
C VAL A 49 -6.20 0.78 -8.38
N MET A 50 -6.37 1.44 -7.23
CA MET A 50 -7.45 2.42 -7.02
C MET A 50 -7.27 3.66 -7.91
N ILE A 51 -6.04 4.15 -8.10
CA ILE A 51 -5.74 5.23 -9.06
C ILE A 51 -6.16 4.82 -10.47
N LYS A 52 -5.75 3.62 -10.93
CA LYS A 52 -6.09 3.13 -12.27
C LYS A 52 -7.59 2.89 -12.46
N GLN A 53 -8.34 2.65 -11.39
CA GLN A 53 -9.81 2.53 -11.43
C GLN A 53 -10.54 3.88 -11.38
N GLY A 54 -9.82 5.01 -11.39
CA GLY A 54 -10.43 6.34 -11.36
C GLY A 54 -10.97 6.77 -9.99
N LYS A 55 -10.55 6.11 -8.91
CA LYS A 55 -10.93 6.45 -7.53
C LYS A 55 -10.14 7.64 -6.95
N VAL A 56 -9.24 8.20 -7.74
CA VAL A 56 -8.39 9.35 -7.43
C VAL A 56 -8.47 10.31 -8.62
N TYR A 57 -8.69 11.59 -8.35
CA TYR A 57 -8.58 12.67 -9.33
C TYR A 57 -7.34 13.50 -8.96
N GLU A 58 -6.42 13.70 -9.89
CA GLU A 58 -5.09 14.26 -9.60
C GLU A 58 -4.41 13.56 -8.41
N ASN A 59 -4.37 14.21 -7.24
CA ASN A 59 -3.85 13.66 -5.99
C ASN A 59 -4.90 13.62 -4.85
N VAL A 60 -6.18 13.85 -5.17
CA VAL A 60 -7.29 13.85 -4.20
C VAL A 60 -8.12 12.56 -4.27
N MET A 61 -8.51 12.05 -3.10
CA MET A 61 -9.30 10.83 -2.93
C MET A 61 -10.78 11.13 -3.13
N VAL A 62 -11.26 11.13 -4.37
CA VAL A 62 -12.64 11.50 -4.73
C VAL A 62 -13.68 10.48 -4.26
N ASP A 63 -13.29 9.21 -4.06
CA ASP A 63 -14.18 8.14 -3.55
C ASP A 63 -14.05 7.94 -2.04
N VAL A 64 -13.90 9.04 -1.29
CA VAL A 64 -13.83 9.00 0.18
C VAL A 64 -15.22 8.79 0.77
N MET A 65 -15.36 7.82 1.68
CA MET A 65 -16.60 7.59 2.43
C MET A 65 -16.65 8.48 3.68
N PRO A 66 -17.56 9.46 3.79
CA PRO A 66 -17.59 10.42 4.89
C PRO A 66 -18.30 9.85 6.13
N THR A 67 -17.64 8.90 6.82
CA THR A 67 -18.22 8.18 7.98
C THR A 67 -18.03 8.86 9.32
N ASN A 68 -17.30 9.98 9.38
CA ASN A 68 -17.09 10.78 10.58
C ASN A 68 -16.85 12.25 10.20
N SER A 69 -16.95 13.15 11.18
CA SER A 69 -16.83 14.61 10.98
C SER A 69 -15.56 15.02 10.23
N LYS A 70 -14.41 14.39 10.53
CA LYS A 70 -13.14 14.65 9.82
C LYS A 70 -13.20 14.27 8.34
N LEU A 71 -13.87 13.16 8.00
CA LEU A 71 -13.99 12.73 6.60
C LEU A 71 -15.07 13.52 5.84
N VAL A 72 -16.13 13.98 6.52
CA VAL A 72 -17.10 14.92 5.95
C VAL A 72 -16.40 16.23 5.57
N ASP A 73 -15.65 16.82 6.51
CA ASP A 73 -14.87 18.04 6.26
C ASP A 73 -13.86 17.87 5.13
N ARG A 74 -13.18 16.72 5.07
CA ARG A 74 -12.29 16.39 3.95
C ARG A 74 -13.02 16.34 2.62
N ALA A 75 -14.22 15.75 2.56
CA ALA A 75 -14.99 15.65 1.32
C ALA A 75 -15.40 17.03 0.81
N CYS A 76 -15.84 17.94 1.68
CA CYS A 76 -16.14 19.33 1.31
C CYS A 76 -14.92 20.02 0.69
N ARG A 77 -13.75 19.92 1.34
CA ARG A 77 -12.50 20.51 0.83
C ARG A 77 -12.05 19.92 -0.52
N ILE A 78 -12.28 18.63 -0.74
CA ILE A 78 -11.97 17.99 -2.03
C ILE A 78 -12.83 18.59 -3.15
N ILE A 79 -14.11 18.84 -2.89
CA ILE A 79 -15.01 19.47 -3.87
C ILE A 79 -14.53 20.90 -4.16
N GLU A 80 -14.26 21.71 -3.14
CA GLU A 80 -13.77 23.10 -3.29
C GLU A 80 -12.47 23.22 -4.09
N VAL A 81 -11.57 22.23 -4.01
CA VAL A 81 -10.31 22.23 -4.76
C VAL A 81 -10.49 21.72 -6.19
N ALA A 82 -11.46 20.84 -6.43
CA ALA A 82 -11.68 20.20 -7.72
C ALA A 82 -12.65 20.95 -8.65
N THR A 83 -13.38 21.94 -8.14
CA THR A 83 -14.32 22.81 -8.89
C THR A 83 -13.90 24.26 -8.84
#